data_AF-A0A9W6FEU3-F1
#
_entry.id   AF-A0A9W6FEU3-F1
#
_cell.length_a   1.000
_cell.length_b   1.000
_cell.length_c   1.000
_cell.angle_alpha   90.00
_cell.angle_beta   90.00
_cell.angle_gamma   90.00
#
_symmetry.space_group_name_H-M   'P 1'
#
loop_
_entity.id
_entity.type
_entity.pdbx_description
1 polymer ?
#
loop_
_entity_poly.entity_id
_entity_poly.type
_entity_poly.pdbx_seq_one_letter_code
_entity_poly.pdbx_strand_id
1 'polypeptide(L)'
;MTNEKITAMPVKKTQIHLTATLSLPLRLHERAWILTGSRSLSTSLVQQILEVSQDGVVFETENTVYHLTYARCPAEIEVMCA
;
A
#
# COMPACT_ATOMS: atom_id res chain seq x y z
N MET A 1 13.59 -24.47 32.50
CA MET A 1 13.56 -23.34 31.55
C MET A 1 12.11 -23.20 31.10
N THR A 2 11.39 -22.22 31.65
CA THR A 2 9.99 -21.95 31.29
C THR A 2 9.97 -21.15 30.00
N ASN A 3 9.38 -21.70 28.95
CA ASN A 3 9.14 -21.00 27.70
C ASN A 3 8.07 -19.94 27.95
N GLU A 4 8.50 -18.74 28.33
CA GLU A 4 7.60 -17.60 28.39
C GLU A 4 7.20 -17.23 26.96
N LYS A 5 5.92 -17.42 26.65
CA LYS A 5 5.31 -16.99 25.40
C LYS A 5 5.36 -15.47 25.37
N ILE A 6 6.43 -14.92 24.78
CA ILE A 6 6.56 -13.49 24.50
C ILE A 6 5.35 -13.11 23.64
N THR A 7 4.37 -12.50 24.28
CA THR A 7 3.17 -12.03 23.60
C THR A 7 3.52 -10.64 23.11
N ALA A 8 3.95 -10.53 21.85
CA ALA A 8 4.27 -9.24 21.25
C ALA A 8 3.03 -8.35 21.38
N MET A 9 3.15 -7.27 22.15
CA MET A 9 2.06 -6.30 22.27
C MET A 9 1.84 -5.68 20.88
N PRO A 10 0.60 -5.62 20.37
CA PRO A 10 0.35 -5.00 19.08
C PRO A 10 0.69 -3.52 19.17
N VAL A 11 1.83 -3.14 18.58
CA VAL A 11 2.22 -1.75 18.43
C VAL A 11 1.22 -1.10 17.48
N LYS A 12 0.58 -0.01 17.91
CA LYS A 12 -0.36 0.73 17.07
C LYS A 12 0.40 1.32 15.88
N LYS A 13 0.21 0.76 14.70
CA LYS A 13 0.83 1.25 13.46
C LYS A 13 0.09 2.47 12.91
N THR A 14 0.86 3.39 12.34
CA THR A 14 0.35 4.58 11.65
C THR A 14 -0.49 4.14 10.46
N GLN A 15 -1.66 4.76 10.26
CA GLN A 15 -2.52 4.50 9.11
C GLN A 15 -2.32 5.61 8.08
N ILE A 16 -2.02 5.23 6.83
CA ILE A 16 -1.84 6.18 5.73
C ILE A 16 -2.82 5.81 4.61
N HIS A 17 -3.66 6.76 4.20
CA HIS A 17 -4.61 6.59 3.09
C HIS A 17 -4.17 7.45 1.91
N LEU A 18 -3.97 6.81 0.74
CA LEU A 18 -3.43 7.44 -0.46
C LEU A 18 -4.26 7.04 -1.68
N THR A 19 -4.51 7.99 -2.58
CA THR A 19 -4.86 7.67 -3.97
C THR A 19 -3.58 7.65 -4.81
N ALA A 20 -3.18 6.48 -5.28
CA ALA A 20 -1.86 6.29 -5.88
C ALA A 20 -1.79 5.04 -6.76
N THR A 21 -0.71 4.91 -7.52
CA THR A 21 -0.40 3.71 -8.31
C THR A 21 0.91 3.11 -7.83
N LEU A 22 1.04 1.79 -7.85
CA LEU A 22 2.33 1.12 -7.61
C LEU A 22 3.14 1.12 -8.91
N SER A 23 4.42 1.51 -8.85
CA SER A 23 5.29 1.48 -10.04
C SER A 23 5.78 0.07 -10.36
N LEU A 24 5.79 -0.83 -9.38
CA LEU A 24 6.19 -2.23 -9.49
C LEU A 24 5.17 -3.12 -8.75
N PRO A 25 5.04 -4.41 -9.12
CA PRO A 25 4.20 -5.34 -8.38
C PRO A 25 4.56 -5.38 -6.89
N LEU A 26 3.55 -5.32 -6.01
CA LEU A 26 3.75 -5.41 -4.57
C LEU A 26 4.23 -6.81 -4.19
N ARG A 27 5.30 -6.91 -3.39
CA ARG A 27 5.87 -8.18 -2.93
C ARG A 27 6.26 -8.10 -1.47
N LEU A 28 6.11 -9.22 -0.77
CA LEU A 28 6.57 -9.37 0.62
C LEU A 28 8.09 -9.24 0.68
N HIS A 29 8.58 -8.60 1.73
CA HIS A 29 10.00 -8.34 2.00
C HIS A 29 10.71 -7.45 0.98
N GLU A 30 9.97 -6.81 0.08
CA GLU A 30 10.47 -5.76 -0.81
C GLU A 30 9.92 -4.39 -0.41
N ARG A 31 10.48 -3.31 -0.96
CA ARG A 31 9.95 -1.96 -0.79
C ARG A 31 8.87 -1.70 -1.82
N ALA A 32 7.74 -1.15 -1.39
CA ALA A 32 6.73 -0.64 -2.31
C ALA A 32 7.17 0.73 -2.84
N TRP A 33 7.03 0.91 -4.15
CA TRP A 33 7.25 2.19 -4.83
C TRP A 33 5.92 2.75 -5.27
N ILE A 34 5.54 3.89 -4.70
CA ILE A 34 4.20 4.46 -4.80
C ILE A 34 4.30 5.80 -5.54
N LEU A 35 3.51 5.93 -6.60
CA LEU A 35 3.38 7.13 -7.41
C LEU A 35 2.07 7.85 -7.05
N THR A 36 2.20 9.09 -6.58
CA THR A 36 1.10 9.97 -6.15
C THR A 36 1.15 11.26 -6.94
N GLY A 37 0.38 11.33 -8.05
CA GLY A 37 0.43 12.49 -8.95
C GLY A 37 1.86 12.75 -9.43
N SER A 38 2.43 13.89 -9.06
CA SER A 38 3.81 14.29 -9.41
C SER A 38 4.89 13.81 -8.44
N ARG A 39 4.54 13.04 -7.40
CA ARG A 39 5.48 12.58 -6.36
C ARG A 39 5.66 11.08 -6.41
N SER A 40 6.88 10.65 -6.10
CA SER A 40 7.24 9.25 -5.89
C SER A 40 7.72 9.07 -4.47
N LEU A 41 7.31 7.99 -3.82
CA LEU A 41 7.76 7.62 -2.48
C LEU A 41 8.06 6.12 -2.42
N SER A 42 9.03 5.76 -1.57
CA SER A 42 9.33 4.37 -1.25
C SER A 42 8.99 4.08 0.20
N THR A 43 8.52 2.87 0.48
CA THR A 43 8.23 2.41 1.82
C THR A 43 9.43 1.71 2.45
N SER A 44 9.34 1.36 3.74
CA SER A 44 10.11 0.26 4.32
C SER A 44 9.62 -1.10 3.77
N LEU A 45 10.24 -2.19 4.20
CA LEU A 45 9.90 -3.53 3.72
C LEU A 45 8.44 -3.86 4.01
N VAL A 46 7.74 -4.38 3.01
CA VAL A 46 6.38 -4.90 3.15
C VAL A 46 6.46 -6.16 4.00
N GLN A 47 5.79 -6.15 5.14
CA GLN A 47 5.71 -7.29 6.06
C GLN A 47 4.51 -8.18 5.72
N GLN A 48 3.39 -7.57 5.34
CA GLN A 48 2.16 -8.28 5.05
C GLN A 48 1.32 -7.54 4.01
N ILE A 49 0.67 -8.29 3.12
CA ILE A 49 -0.39 -7.78 2.25
C ILE A 49 -1.70 -8.25 2.86
N LEU A 50 -2.56 -7.30 3.21
CA LEU A 50 -3.78 -7.53 3.99
C LEU A 50 -4.99 -7.69 3.07
N GLU A 51 -5.09 -6.86 2.04
CA GLU A 51 -6.18 -6.88 1.08
C GLU A 51 -5.66 -6.52 -0.31
N VAL A 52 -6.17 -7.21 -1.33
CA VAL A 52 -5.96 -6.86 -2.73
C VAL A 52 -7.32 -6.85 -3.41
N SER A 53 -7.66 -5.76 -4.07
CA SER A 53 -8.88 -5.63 -4.85
C SER A 53 -8.62 -4.90 -6.16
N GLN A 54 -9.65 -4.80 -7.01
CA GLN A 54 -9.56 -4.01 -8.23
C GLN A 54 -9.44 -2.51 -7.94
N ASP A 55 -9.92 -2.06 -6.77
CA ASP A 55 -9.94 -0.66 -6.38
C ASP A 55 -8.69 -0.22 -5.61
N GLY A 56 -7.88 -1.16 -5.14
CA GLY A 56 -6.74 -0.83 -4.31
C GLY A 56 -6.07 -2.01 -3.63
N VAL A 57 -5.16 -1.66 -2.73
CA VAL A 57 -4.40 -2.63 -1.92
C VAL A 57 -4.17 -2.08 -0.52
N VAL A 58 -4.33 -2.94 0.48
CA VAL A 58 -3.96 -2.64 1.86
C VAL A 58 -2.77 -3.51 2.24
N PHE A 59 -1.69 -2.88 2.71
CA PHE A 59 -0.49 -3.60 3.11
C PHE A 59 0.22 -2.91 4.27
N GLU A 60 1.02 -3.69 4.96
CA GLU A 60 1.66 -3.33 6.20
C GLU A 60 3.17 -3.36 6.04
N THR A 61 3.82 -2.35 6.59
CA THR A 61 5.27 -2.28 6.78
C THR A 61 5.59 -2.27 8.27
N GLU A 62 6.84 -2.04 8.64
CA GLU A 62 7.31 -2.07 10.03
C GLU A 62 6.45 -1.25 11.00
N ASN A 63 6.10 -0.01 10.64
CA ASN A 63 5.39 0.92 11.53
C ASN A 63 4.12 1.51 10.91
N THR A 64 3.78 1.13 9.68
CA THR A 64 2.72 1.79 8.90
C THR A 64 1.86 0.78 8.18
N VAL A 65 0.55 1.00 8.17
CA VAL A 65 -0.40 0.33 7.27
C VAL A 65 -0.80 1.33 6.20
N TYR A 66 -0.56 0.97 4.95
CA TYR A 66 -0.91 1.76 3.78
C TYR A 66 -2.22 1.24 3.20
N HIS A 67 -3.17 2.16 3.04
CA HIS A 67 -4.42 1.97 2.31
C HIS A 67 -4.29 2.70 0.99
N LEU A 68 -3.94 1.95 -0.06
CA LEU A 68 -3.80 2.49 -1.41
C LEU A 68 -5.11 2.30 -2.16
N THR A 69 -5.69 3.40 -2.63
CA THR A 69 -6.77 3.37 -3.64
C THR A 69 -6.16 3.71 -5.00
N TYR A 70 -6.45 2.93 -6.02
CA TYR A 70 -5.99 3.23 -7.36
C TYR A 70 -6.79 4.41 -7.94
N ALA A 71 -6.08 5.35 -8.57
CA ALA A 71 -6.75 6.40 -9.32
C ALA A 71 -7.50 5.75 -10.49
N ARG A 72 -8.84 5.80 -10.45
CA ARG A 72 -9.65 5.41 -11.62
C ARG A 72 -9.44 6.49 -12.68
N CYS A 73 -8.84 6.13 -13.82
CA CYS A 73 -9.15 6.89 -15.03
C CYS A 73 -10.66 6.75 -15.25
N PRO A 74 -11.43 7.85 -15.35
CA PRO A 74 -12.74 7.76 -15.96
C PRO A 74 -12.51 7.13 -17.33
N ALA A 75 -13.08 5.96 -17.57
CA ALA A 75 -13.11 5.40 -18.91
C ALA A 75 -13.76 6.45 -19.81
N GLU A 76 -12.99 6.90 -20.81
CA GLU A 76 -13.47 7.52 -22.05
C GLU A 76 -14.41 8.73 -21.90
N ILE A 77 -13.84 9.93 -21.75
CA ILE A 77 -14.40 11.11 -22.40
C ILE A 77 -13.38 11.56 -23.46
N GLU A 78 -13.07 10.67 -24.40
CA GLU A 78 -12.61 11.11 -25.71
C GLU A 78 -13.85 11.56 -26.51
N VAL A 79 -14.35 12.76 -26.20
CA VAL A 79 -15.04 13.52 -27.23
C VAL A 79 -13.92 14.16 -28.05
N MET A 80 -13.39 13.42 -29.01
CA MET A 80 -12.69 14.05 -30.12
C MET A 80 -13.76 14.81 -30.91
N CYS A 81 -13.78 16.14 -30.79
CA CYS A 81 -14.59 16.96 -31.68
C CYS A 81 -14.11 16.71 -33.12
N ALA A 82 -15.06 16.41 -34.01
CA ALA A 82 -14.87 16.10 -35.42
C ALA A 82 -14.19 17.21 -36.23
#